data_AF-A0A7C6LZ07-F1
#
_entry.id   AF-A0A7C6LZ07-F1
#
_cell.length_a   1.000
_cell.length_b   1.000
_cell.length_c   1.000
_cell.angle_alpha   90.00
_cell.angle_beta   90.00
_cell.angle_gamma   90.00
#
_symmetry.space_group_name_H-M   'P 1'
#
loop_
_entity.id
_entity.type
_entity.pdbx_description
1 polymer ?
#
loop_
_entity_poly.entity_id
_entity_poly.type
_entity_poly.pdbx_seq_one_letter_code
_entity_poly.pdbx_strand_id
1 'polypeptide(L)'
;MGFKEILLILLGLAALFGIGYLVVYLVGKYKEKKKAEQLALESGANAAELARAKEIQRKEKEAYVPADQLRAFRVKRTTLKVITYIFLILIALFILIPFYWMVITSFKSAEEIAATKPSLIPNKITFEAYKNIFQLELNPNGTLKRGVPFLYMFGNTILVGFFTTVFTVISVVFSAFAFSRLRFKGSDVLFTILLSTMMVPGEVFIITNYGTVSRLGWVGARLNDDTVKIIGNYLAMILPFIGSVFYTFYLRQTFKQVSDELYYAAKVDGVGDFKYLFKIMIPIAKPTIITITILSLMGSWNAYIWPNLVTDFQNYKMWLVSNGLSNAFRSTIELTGPGNVLNQQMAGSLIVTLPLLIVFFTLKKYIMRGVVRGGTKG
;
A
#
# COMPACT_ATOMS: atom_id res chain seq x y z
N MET A 1 23.55 -43.09 -19.73
CA MET A 1 23.94 -41.69 -19.83
C MET A 1 25.46 -41.64 -19.94
N GLY A 2 25.99 -41.28 -21.11
CA GLY A 2 27.42 -41.30 -21.39
C GLY A 2 28.14 -40.11 -20.76
N PHE A 3 29.45 -40.24 -20.53
CA PHE A 3 30.32 -39.18 -19.97
C PHE A 3 30.14 -37.83 -20.69
N LYS A 4 29.88 -37.83 -22.00
CA LYS A 4 29.59 -36.62 -22.80
C LYS A 4 28.27 -35.93 -22.43
N GLU A 5 27.23 -36.68 -22.09
CA GLU A 5 25.91 -36.13 -21.70
C GLU A 5 25.96 -35.53 -20.30
N ILE A 6 26.69 -36.20 -19.38
CA ILE A 6 26.97 -35.68 -18.03
C ILE A 6 27.82 -34.41 -18.12
N LEU A 7 28.82 -34.38 -19.01
CA LEU A 7 29.65 -33.19 -19.24
C LEU A 7 28.83 -32.03 -19.82
N LEU A 8 27.89 -32.29 -20.74
CA LEU A 8 27.00 -31.27 -21.32
C LEU A 8 26.03 -30.69 -20.29
N ILE A 9 25.47 -31.52 -19.40
CA ILE A 9 24.59 -31.06 -18.32
C ILE A 9 25.39 -30.28 -17.27
N LEU A 10 26.59 -30.73 -16.92
CA LEU A 10 27.48 -30.01 -16.01
C LEU A 10 27.97 -28.69 -16.62
N LEU A 11 28.20 -28.61 -17.94
CA LEU A 11 28.52 -27.37 -18.63
C LEU A 11 27.32 -26.42 -18.72
N GLY A 12 26.11 -26.95 -18.91
CA GLY A 12 24.86 -26.18 -18.84
C GLY A 12 24.58 -25.62 -17.44
N LEU A 13 24.85 -26.42 -16.39
CA LEU A 13 24.80 -25.98 -15.00
C LEU A 13 25.94 -25.00 -14.67
N ALA A 14 27.15 -25.21 -15.17
CA ALA A 14 28.27 -24.29 -14.98
C ALA A 14 28.06 -22.93 -15.68
N ALA A 15 27.28 -22.90 -16.77
CA ALA A 15 26.82 -21.66 -17.40
C ALA A 15 25.79 -20.91 -16.54
N LEU A 16 24.94 -21.63 -15.78
CA LEU A 16 24.06 -21.04 -14.77
C LEU A 16 24.82 -20.50 -13.54
N PHE A 17 25.99 -21.05 -13.22
CA PHE A 17 26.80 -20.69 -12.04
C PHE A 17 28.04 -19.81 -12.32
N GLY A 18 28.23 -19.32 -13.54
CA GLY A 18 29.27 -18.32 -13.84
C GLY A 18 30.71 -18.83 -13.85
N ILE A 19 30.95 -20.14 -13.95
CA ILE A 19 32.31 -20.73 -13.93
C ILE A 19 32.99 -20.70 -15.32
N GLY A 20 32.21 -20.64 -16.41
CA GLY A 20 32.76 -20.45 -17.77
C GLY A 20 33.62 -19.18 -17.90
N TYR A 21 33.37 -18.20 -17.05
CA TYR A 21 34.14 -16.97 -16.95
C TYR A 21 35.56 -17.18 -16.38
N LEU A 22 35.74 -18.09 -15.42
CA LEU A 22 37.05 -18.35 -14.81
C LEU A 22 38.03 -18.92 -15.85
N VAL A 23 37.53 -19.78 -16.74
CA VAL A 23 38.33 -20.41 -17.80
C VAL A 23 38.74 -19.38 -18.86
N VAL A 24 37.81 -18.53 -19.31
CA VAL A 24 38.11 -17.47 -20.29
C VAL A 24 39.10 -16.45 -19.71
N TYR A 25 38.92 -16.06 -18.44
CA TYR A 25 39.80 -15.15 -17.72
C TYR A 25 41.24 -15.70 -17.58
N LEU A 26 41.39 -16.98 -17.17
CA LEU A 26 42.70 -17.62 -17.01
C LEU A 26 43.44 -17.77 -18.35
N VAL A 27 42.73 -18.12 -19.43
CA VAL A 27 43.30 -18.22 -20.78
C VAL A 27 43.76 -16.85 -21.31
N GLY A 28 42.99 -15.79 -21.04
CA GLY A 28 43.39 -14.42 -21.37
C GLY A 28 44.67 -13.99 -20.66
N LYS A 29 44.74 -14.23 -19.34
CA LYS A 29 45.92 -13.89 -18.52
C LYS A 29 47.19 -14.65 -18.94
N TYR A 30 47.04 -15.89 -19.39
CA TYR A 30 48.17 -16.70 -19.89
C TYR A 30 48.74 -16.16 -21.21
N LYS A 31 47.87 -15.75 -22.16
CA LYS A 31 48.31 -15.18 -23.44
C LYS A 31 49.04 -13.84 -23.28
N GLU A 32 48.57 -12.98 -22.38
CA GLU A 32 49.24 -11.70 -22.09
C GLU A 32 50.62 -11.88 -21.46
N LYS A 33 50.76 -12.83 -20.53
CA LYS A 33 52.05 -13.15 -19.90
C LYS A 33 53.08 -13.59 -20.96
N LYS A 34 52.67 -14.47 -21.88
CA LYS A 34 53.54 -14.99 -22.94
C LYS A 34 53.98 -13.90 -23.94
N LYS A 35 53.08 -12.96 -24.25
CA LYS A 35 53.36 -11.82 -25.14
C LYS A 35 54.30 -10.80 -24.49
N ALA A 36 54.17 -10.58 -23.18
CA ALA A 36 55.07 -9.71 -22.42
C ALA A 36 56.48 -10.31 -22.27
N GLU A 37 56.59 -11.64 -22.13
CA GLU A 37 57.88 -12.35 -22.09
C GLU A 37 58.63 -12.26 -23.44
N GLN A 38 57.93 -12.33 -24.58
CA GLN A 38 58.53 -12.14 -25.91
C GLN A 38 59.05 -10.71 -26.14
N LEU A 39 58.24 -9.70 -25.81
CA LEU A 39 58.62 -8.28 -25.95
C LEU A 39 59.80 -7.86 -25.05
N ALA A 40 59.97 -8.54 -23.91
CA ALA A 40 61.10 -8.33 -23.01
C ALA A 40 62.42 -8.90 -23.54
N LEU A 41 62.37 -9.91 -24.42
CA LEU A 41 63.55 -10.51 -25.05
C LEU A 41 64.05 -9.71 -26.27
N GLU A 42 63.18 -8.98 -26.95
CA GLU A 42 63.49 -8.36 -28.27
C GLU A 42 64.01 -6.91 -28.20
N SER A 43 63.91 -6.18 -27.08
CA SER A 43 63.93 -4.71 -27.12
C SER A 43 65.24 -3.98 -26.79
N GLY A 44 66.31 -4.63 -26.27
CA GLY A 44 67.65 -4.01 -26.14
C GLY A 44 67.72 -2.60 -25.50
N ALA A 45 66.70 -2.19 -24.72
CA ALA A 45 66.50 -0.81 -24.28
C ALA A 45 67.17 -0.51 -22.93
N ASN A 46 67.63 0.73 -22.72
CA ASN A 46 68.16 1.22 -21.45
C ASN A 46 67.10 1.04 -20.32
N ALA A 47 67.54 0.54 -19.17
CA ALA A 47 66.72 0.24 -17.99
C ALA A 47 65.78 1.37 -17.57
N ALA A 48 66.16 2.64 -17.76
CA ALA A 48 65.34 3.80 -17.40
C ALA A 48 64.13 3.99 -18.33
N GLU A 49 64.27 3.76 -19.63
CA GLU A 49 63.18 3.84 -20.60
C GLU A 49 62.23 2.66 -20.45
N LEU A 50 62.77 1.47 -20.16
CA LEU A 50 61.98 0.28 -19.86
C LEU A 50 61.16 0.45 -18.58
N ALA A 51 61.70 1.10 -17.55
CA ALA A 51 61.00 1.39 -16.30
C ALA A 51 59.82 2.37 -16.53
N ARG A 52 60.05 3.43 -17.31
CA ARG A 52 59.02 4.44 -17.63
C ARG A 52 57.90 3.87 -18.51
N ALA A 53 58.24 3.06 -19.51
CA ALA A 53 57.27 2.36 -20.35
C ALA A 53 56.46 1.33 -19.54
N LYS A 54 57.08 0.61 -18.60
CA LYS A 54 56.39 -0.31 -17.67
C LYS A 54 55.44 0.42 -16.73
N GLU A 55 55.80 1.61 -16.25
CA GLU A 55 54.93 2.41 -15.38
C GLU A 55 53.71 2.97 -16.12
N ILE A 56 53.90 3.46 -17.36
CA ILE A 56 52.80 3.92 -18.23
C ILE A 56 51.87 2.76 -18.57
N GLN A 57 52.41 1.59 -18.98
CA GLN A 57 51.61 0.39 -19.21
C GLN A 57 50.89 -0.09 -17.95
N ARG A 58 51.50 0.04 -16.77
CA ARG A 58 50.87 -0.34 -15.50
C ARG A 58 49.68 0.57 -15.19
N LYS A 59 49.83 1.88 -15.36
CA LYS A 59 48.74 2.86 -15.16
C LYS A 59 47.62 2.69 -16.20
N GLU A 60 47.95 2.39 -17.46
CA GLU A 60 46.95 2.07 -18.49
C GLU A 60 46.22 0.75 -18.20
N LYS A 61 46.92 -0.28 -17.72
CA LYS A 61 46.30 -1.56 -17.32
C LYS A 61 45.47 -1.46 -16.05
N GLU A 62 45.82 -0.58 -15.12
CA GLU A 62 45.03 -0.30 -13.91
C GLU A 62 43.74 0.47 -14.25
N ALA A 63 43.72 1.27 -15.32
CA ALA A 63 42.54 1.98 -15.82
C ALA A 63 41.70 1.16 -16.84
N TYR A 64 42.31 0.22 -17.55
CA TYR A 64 41.65 -0.62 -18.55
C TYR A 64 40.90 -1.77 -17.88
N VAL A 65 39.58 -1.65 -17.79
CA VAL A 65 38.71 -2.78 -17.46
C VAL A 65 38.55 -3.65 -18.71
N PRO A 66 39.05 -4.90 -18.73
CA PRO A 66 38.99 -5.76 -19.90
C PRO A 66 37.54 -5.97 -20.39
N ALA A 67 37.35 -6.02 -21.71
CA ALA A 67 36.00 -6.10 -22.31
C ALA A 67 35.21 -7.34 -21.85
N ASP A 68 35.89 -8.41 -21.48
CA ASP A 68 35.36 -9.62 -20.85
C ASP A 68 34.85 -9.38 -19.41
N GLN A 69 35.52 -8.55 -18.60
CA GLN A 69 35.05 -8.16 -17.27
C GLN A 69 33.81 -7.25 -17.37
N LEU A 70 33.79 -6.31 -18.32
CA LEU A 70 32.61 -5.47 -18.60
C LEU A 70 31.43 -6.30 -19.13
N ARG A 71 31.69 -7.30 -19.99
CA ARG A 71 30.68 -8.26 -20.46
C ARG A 71 30.16 -9.13 -19.32
N ALA A 72 31.02 -9.63 -18.43
CA ALA A 72 30.61 -10.43 -17.28
C ALA A 72 29.78 -9.64 -16.27
N PHE A 73 30.14 -8.37 -16.01
CA PHE A 73 29.32 -7.47 -15.20
C PHE A 73 27.95 -7.23 -15.84
N ARG A 74 27.90 -7.07 -17.18
CA ARG A 74 26.66 -6.91 -17.93
C ARG A 74 25.79 -8.17 -17.92
N VAL A 75 26.38 -9.36 -18.13
CA VAL A 75 25.68 -10.66 -18.11
C VAL A 75 25.17 -10.99 -16.71
N LYS A 76 25.98 -10.80 -15.66
CA LYS A 76 25.55 -10.95 -14.26
C LYS A 76 24.38 -10.02 -13.94
N ARG A 77 24.47 -8.75 -14.35
CA ARG A 77 23.39 -7.76 -14.15
C ARG A 77 22.11 -8.14 -14.92
N THR A 78 22.23 -8.61 -16.16
CA THR A 78 21.07 -9.05 -16.96
C THR A 78 20.46 -10.33 -16.38
N THR A 79 21.27 -11.31 -15.98
CA THR A 79 20.81 -12.57 -15.38
C THR A 79 20.08 -12.31 -14.07
N LEU A 80 20.64 -11.48 -13.18
CA LEU A 80 19.98 -11.08 -11.93
C LEU A 80 18.66 -10.35 -12.19
N LYS A 81 18.61 -9.47 -13.19
CA LYS A 81 17.35 -8.83 -13.61
C LYS A 81 16.34 -9.87 -14.07
N VAL A 82 16.71 -10.78 -14.97
CA VAL A 82 15.80 -11.83 -15.46
C VAL A 82 15.25 -12.67 -14.32
N ILE A 83 16.12 -13.14 -13.41
CA ILE A 83 15.71 -13.90 -12.21
C ILE A 83 14.75 -13.07 -11.36
N THR A 84 15.05 -11.79 -11.14
CA THR A 84 14.22 -10.88 -10.36
C THR A 84 12.85 -10.69 -11.03
N TYR A 85 12.79 -10.48 -12.34
CA TYR A 85 11.51 -10.34 -13.07
C TYR A 85 10.70 -11.63 -13.06
N ILE A 86 11.33 -12.80 -13.24
CA ILE A 86 10.65 -14.09 -13.15
C ILE A 86 10.05 -14.27 -11.75
N PHE A 87 10.84 -14.03 -10.70
CA PHE A 87 10.38 -14.12 -9.31
C PHE A 87 9.22 -13.15 -9.02
N LEU A 88 9.33 -11.90 -9.47
CA LEU A 88 8.27 -10.89 -9.32
C LEU A 88 6.99 -11.27 -10.08
N ILE A 89 7.11 -11.86 -11.29
CA ILE A 89 5.97 -12.34 -12.07
C ILE A 89 5.27 -13.49 -11.35
N LEU A 90 6.03 -14.47 -10.82
CA LEU A 90 5.45 -15.60 -10.09
C LEU A 90 4.69 -15.14 -8.85
N ILE A 91 5.27 -14.20 -8.08
CA ILE A 91 4.59 -13.60 -6.92
C ILE A 91 3.35 -12.82 -7.37
N ALA A 92 3.45 -12.03 -8.44
CA ALA A 92 2.31 -11.28 -8.95
C ALA A 92 1.15 -12.20 -9.37
N LEU A 93 1.45 -13.29 -10.08
CA LEU A 93 0.45 -14.30 -10.46
C LEU A 93 -0.19 -14.94 -9.23
N PHE A 94 0.61 -15.33 -8.24
CA PHE A 94 0.11 -15.91 -6.99
C PHE A 94 -0.84 -14.96 -6.25
N ILE A 95 -0.48 -13.67 -6.15
CA ILE A 95 -1.32 -12.64 -5.52
C ILE A 95 -2.63 -12.42 -6.29
N LEU A 96 -2.63 -12.58 -7.62
CA LEU A 96 -3.81 -12.35 -8.46
C LEU A 96 -4.81 -13.51 -8.44
N ILE A 97 -4.43 -14.71 -7.99
CA ILE A 97 -5.33 -15.88 -7.90
C ILE A 97 -6.65 -15.59 -7.17
N PRO A 98 -6.67 -15.04 -5.93
CA PRO A 98 -7.93 -14.75 -5.24
C PRO A 98 -8.77 -13.69 -5.95
N PHE A 99 -8.16 -12.70 -6.62
CA PHE A 99 -8.88 -11.69 -7.39
C PHE A 99 -9.48 -12.29 -8.66
N TYR A 100 -8.74 -13.16 -9.33
CA TYR A 100 -9.25 -13.94 -10.45
C TYR A 100 -10.46 -14.77 -10.00
N TRP A 101 -10.33 -15.52 -8.90
CA TRP A 101 -11.41 -16.33 -8.33
C TRP A 101 -12.65 -15.50 -7.99
N MET A 102 -12.46 -14.32 -7.38
CA MET A 102 -13.51 -13.36 -7.06
C MET A 102 -14.25 -12.92 -8.32
N VAL A 103 -13.52 -12.52 -9.38
CA VAL A 103 -14.12 -12.06 -10.64
C VAL A 103 -14.87 -13.18 -11.34
N ILE A 104 -14.28 -14.38 -11.49
CA ILE A 104 -14.98 -15.46 -12.20
C ILE A 104 -16.22 -15.92 -11.42
N THR A 105 -16.15 -16.00 -10.10
CA THR A 105 -17.23 -16.53 -9.26
C THR A 105 -18.41 -15.57 -9.20
N SER A 106 -18.18 -14.25 -9.31
CA SER A 106 -19.26 -13.27 -9.40
C SER A 106 -20.11 -13.39 -10.67
N PHE A 107 -19.61 -14.07 -11.71
CA PHE A 107 -20.32 -14.33 -12.96
C PHE A 107 -20.92 -15.74 -13.07
N LYS A 108 -20.84 -16.56 -12.01
CA LYS A 108 -21.42 -17.92 -11.98
C LYS A 108 -22.83 -17.92 -11.39
N SER A 109 -23.64 -18.89 -11.79
CA SER A 109 -24.94 -19.14 -11.15
C SER A 109 -24.76 -19.82 -9.79
N ALA A 110 -25.78 -19.77 -8.95
CA ALA A 110 -25.74 -20.43 -7.63
C ALA A 110 -25.62 -21.96 -7.78
N GLU A 111 -26.26 -22.53 -8.80
CA GLU A 111 -26.21 -23.96 -9.10
C GLU A 111 -24.81 -24.40 -9.54
N GLU A 112 -24.13 -23.58 -10.35
CA GLU A 112 -22.76 -23.87 -10.79
C GLU A 112 -21.78 -23.85 -9.61
N ILE A 113 -22.01 -22.97 -8.63
CA ILE A 113 -21.18 -22.92 -7.41
C ILE A 113 -21.47 -24.09 -6.48
N ALA A 114 -22.73 -24.50 -6.37
CA ALA A 114 -23.13 -25.62 -5.54
C ALA A 114 -22.73 -27.00 -6.14
N ALA A 115 -22.32 -27.03 -7.41
CA ALA A 115 -21.88 -28.24 -8.07
C ALA A 115 -20.59 -28.82 -7.46
N THR A 116 -20.46 -30.15 -7.49
CA THR A 116 -19.36 -30.90 -6.83
C THR A 116 -17.98 -30.65 -7.46
N LYS A 117 -17.93 -30.14 -8.71
CA LYS A 117 -16.68 -29.81 -9.41
C LYS A 117 -16.61 -28.30 -9.65
N PRO A 118 -15.74 -27.57 -8.94
CA PRO A 118 -15.54 -26.15 -9.18
C PRO A 118 -15.00 -25.92 -10.60
N SER A 119 -15.72 -25.13 -11.40
CA SER A 119 -15.26 -24.69 -12.71
C SER A 119 -14.17 -23.61 -12.55
N LEU A 120 -13.15 -23.59 -13.41
CA LEU A 120 -12.17 -22.49 -13.42
C LEU A 120 -12.67 -21.29 -14.23
N ILE A 121 -13.62 -21.51 -15.14
CA ILE A 121 -14.25 -20.50 -15.98
C ILE A 121 -15.76 -20.73 -15.90
N PRO A 122 -16.60 -19.69 -15.84
CA PRO A 122 -18.04 -19.86 -15.82
C PRO A 122 -18.52 -20.67 -17.03
N ASN A 123 -19.30 -21.72 -16.79
CA ASN A 123 -19.94 -22.48 -17.88
C ASN A 123 -20.92 -21.60 -18.66
N LYS A 124 -21.62 -20.71 -17.95
CA LYS A 124 -22.49 -19.69 -18.51
C LYS A 124 -22.32 -18.40 -17.72
N ILE A 125 -21.87 -17.34 -18.39
CA ILE A 125 -21.77 -16.01 -17.79
C ILE A 125 -23.17 -15.54 -17.41
N THR A 126 -23.38 -15.23 -16.14
CA THR A 126 -24.62 -14.65 -15.62
C THR A 126 -24.35 -13.36 -14.86
N PHE A 127 -25.30 -12.45 -14.89
CA PHE A 127 -25.29 -11.19 -14.11
C PHE A 127 -26.29 -11.24 -12.95
N GLU A 128 -26.82 -12.42 -12.64
CA GLU A 128 -27.82 -12.60 -11.59
C GLU A 128 -27.32 -12.14 -10.22
N ALA A 129 -26.08 -12.48 -9.87
CA ALA A 129 -25.47 -12.03 -8.62
C ALA A 129 -25.49 -10.50 -8.48
N TYR A 130 -25.16 -9.78 -9.56
CA TYR A 130 -25.22 -8.32 -9.60
C TYR A 130 -26.64 -7.79 -9.49
N LYS A 131 -27.64 -8.44 -10.10
CA LYS A 131 -29.04 -8.04 -9.93
C LYS A 131 -29.51 -8.25 -8.48
N ASN A 132 -29.19 -9.41 -7.91
CA ASN A 132 -29.65 -9.82 -6.58
C ASN A 132 -29.07 -8.94 -5.46
N ILE A 133 -27.82 -8.48 -5.56
CA ILE A 133 -27.23 -7.58 -4.54
C ILE A 133 -27.88 -6.19 -4.50
N PHE A 134 -28.59 -5.77 -5.56
CA PHE A 134 -29.35 -4.51 -5.58
C PHE A 134 -30.84 -4.72 -5.31
N GLN A 135 -31.31 -5.96 -5.17
CA GLN A 135 -32.68 -6.27 -4.80
C GLN A 135 -32.81 -6.27 -3.28
N LEU A 136 -33.68 -5.39 -2.78
CA LEU A 136 -33.98 -5.21 -1.37
C LEU A 136 -35.47 -5.46 -1.14
N GLU A 137 -35.80 -6.46 -0.32
CA GLU A 137 -37.16 -6.71 0.15
C GLU A 137 -37.27 -6.34 1.63
N LEU A 138 -38.26 -5.51 1.95
CA LEU A 138 -38.55 -5.07 3.30
C LEU A 138 -39.85 -5.71 3.80
N ASN A 139 -39.91 -5.95 5.10
CA ASN A 139 -41.15 -6.27 5.80
C ASN A 139 -42.03 -5.01 5.89
N PRO A 140 -43.36 -5.14 6.11
CA PRO A 140 -44.25 -3.98 6.29
C PRO A 140 -43.84 -3.04 7.43
N ASN A 141 -43.14 -3.56 8.44
CA ASN A 141 -42.58 -2.79 9.56
C ASN A 141 -41.23 -2.11 9.22
N GLY A 142 -40.77 -2.17 7.96
CA GLY A 142 -39.54 -1.56 7.49
C GLY A 142 -38.25 -2.32 7.82
N THR A 143 -38.32 -3.50 8.42
CA THR A 143 -37.12 -4.33 8.65
C THR A 143 -36.72 -5.13 7.41
N LEU A 144 -35.44 -5.53 7.34
CA LEU A 144 -34.93 -6.32 6.22
C LEU A 144 -35.61 -7.69 6.18
N LYS A 145 -36.28 -8.02 5.07
CA LYS A 145 -36.90 -9.33 4.85
C LYS A 145 -35.95 -10.25 4.08
N ARG A 146 -35.44 -9.77 2.94
CA ARG A 146 -34.52 -10.50 2.06
C ARG A 146 -33.68 -9.53 1.25
N GLY A 147 -32.49 -9.96 0.85
CA GLY A 147 -31.62 -9.23 -0.06
C GLY A 147 -30.51 -8.46 0.65
N VAL A 148 -29.67 -7.80 -0.15
CA VAL A 148 -28.51 -7.06 0.34
C VAL A 148 -28.82 -5.56 0.26
N PRO A 149 -28.78 -4.80 1.36
CA PRO A 149 -29.01 -3.35 1.36
C PRO A 149 -27.76 -2.60 0.85
N PHE A 150 -27.25 -3.00 -0.32
CA PHE A 150 -25.94 -2.61 -0.81
C PHE A 150 -25.80 -1.09 -1.00
N LEU A 151 -26.83 -0.42 -1.53
CA LEU A 151 -26.80 1.03 -1.73
C LEU A 151 -26.69 1.81 -0.42
N TYR A 152 -27.37 1.36 0.64
CA TYR A 152 -27.24 1.95 1.98
C TYR A 152 -25.83 1.75 2.51
N MET A 153 -25.33 0.52 2.45
CA MET A 153 -23.98 0.18 2.91
C MET A 153 -22.90 1.01 2.20
N PHE A 154 -23.01 1.12 0.88
CA PHE A 154 -22.07 1.88 0.04
C PHE A 154 -22.15 3.38 0.33
N GLY A 155 -23.37 3.94 0.41
CA GLY A 155 -23.58 5.34 0.76
C GLY A 155 -23.04 5.69 2.14
N ASN A 156 -23.30 4.86 3.15
CA ASN A 156 -22.79 5.05 4.50
C ASN A 156 -21.26 4.98 4.54
N THR A 157 -20.66 4.05 3.78
CA THR A 157 -19.19 3.92 3.69
C THR A 157 -18.55 5.16 3.08
N ILE A 158 -19.15 5.71 2.02
CA ILE A 158 -18.71 6.98 1.43
C ILE A 158 -18.87 8.12 2.44
N LEU A 159 -20.01 8.21 3.11
CA LEU A 159 -20.30 9.29 4.05
C LEU A 159 -19.30 9.27 5.22
N VAL A 160 -19.19 8.13 5.90
CA VAL A 160 -18.25 7.96 7.01
C VAL A 160 -16.81 8.20 6.55
N GLY A 161 -16.40 7.59 5.44
CA GLY A 161 -15.07 7.79 4.86
C GLY A 161 -14.75 9.25 4.55
N PHE A 162 -15.70 9.96 3.94
CA PHE A 162 -15.55 11.36 3.58
C PHE A 162 -15.44 12.25 4.81
N PHE A 163 -16.41 12.19 5.74
CA PHE A 163 -16.41 13.06 6.91
C PHE A 163 -15.26 12.78 7.86
N THR A 164 -14.94 11.50 8.12
CA THR A 164 -13.75 11.13 8.90
C THR A 164 -12.51 11.74 8.27
N THR A 165 -12.30 11.55 6.96
CA THR A 165 -11.12 12.08 6.27
C THR A 165 -11.04 13.60 6.31
N VAL A 166 -12.15 14.30 6.06
CA VAL A 166 -12.21 15.77 6.08
C VAL A 166 -11.83 16.29 7.46
N PHE A 167 -12.46 15.78 8.52
CA PHE A 167 -12.14 16.21 9.88
C PHE A 167 -10.72 15.82 10.29
N THR A 168 -10.24 14.64 9.89
CA THR A 168 -8.84 14.23 10.11
C THR A 168 -7.87 15.21 9.48
N VAL A 169 -8.05 15.55 8.20
CA VAL A 169 -7.15 16.48 7.50
C VAL A 169 -7.16 17.85 8.17
N ILE A 170 -8.34 18.36 8.54
CA ILE A 170 -8.47 19.64 9.24
C ILE A 170 -7.71 19.61 10.58
N SER A 171 -7.99 18.62 11.43
CA SER A 171 -7.35 18.47 12.74
C SER A 171 -5.84 18.30 12.64
N VAL A 172 -5.38 17.53 11.66
CA VAL A 172 -3.95 17.28 11.40
C VAL A 172 -3.25 18.54 10.91
N VAL A 173 -3.85 19.30 9.99
CA VAL A 173 -3.28 20.56 9.47
C VAL A 173 -3.09 21.57 10.60
N PHE A 174 -4.11 21.76 11.45
CA PHE A 174 -4.01 22.68 12.58
C PHE A 174 -2.99 22.21 13.62
N SER A 175 -3.04 20.93 14.00
CA SER A 175 -2.12 20.36 14.99
C SER A 175 -0.67 20.43 14.50
N ALA A 176 -0.41 20.02 13.26
CA ALA A 176 0.93 20.06 12.67
C ALA A 176 1.46 21.49 12.56
N PHE A 177 0.61 22.46 12.19
CA PHE A 177 1.00 23.87 12.14
C PHE A 177 1.35 24.41 13.53
N ALA A 178 0.52 24.13 14.54
CA ALA A 178 0.81 24.52 15.92
C ALA A 178 2.15 23.96 16.40
N PHE A 179 2.40 22.66 16.23
CA PHE A 179 3.63 22.01 16.67
C PHE A 179 4.88 22.28 15.80
N SER A 180 4.74 22.96 14.65
CA SER A 180 5.87 23.32 13.77
C SER A 180 6.19 24.82 13.77
N ARG A 181 5.20 25.69 13.99
CA ARG A 181 5.35 27.14 13.84
C ARG A 181 5.03 27.95 15.08
N LEU A 182 4.04 27.53 15.87
CA LEU A 182 3.68 28.27 17.06
C LEU A 182 4.64 27.91 18.20
N ARG A 183 5.29 28.92 18.77
CA ARG A 183 6.16 28.75 19.92
C ARG A 183 5.33 28.85 21.19
N PHE A 184 5.07 27.72 21.84
CA PHE A 184 4.43 27.66 23.15
C PHE A 184 5.20 26.77 24.11
N LYS A 185 5.11 27.10 25.41
CA LYS A 185 5.84 26.42 26.48
C LYS A 185 5.42 24.94 26.56
N GLY A 186 6.39 24.04 26.53
CA GLY A 186 6.15 22.59 26.64
C GLY A 186 5.73 21.89 25.34
N SER A 187 5.77 22.58 24.20
CA SER A 187 5.40 22.01 22.89
C SER A 187 6.14 20.72 22.54
N ASP A 188 7.44 20.64 22.76
CA ASP A 188 8.23 19.43 22.47
C ASP A 188 7.91 18.27 23.43
N VAL A 189 7.64 18.57 24.70
CA VAL A 189 7.23 17.56 25.69
C VAL A 189 5.85 16.99 25.32
N LEU A 190 4.87 17.86 25.05
CA LEU A 190 3.54 17.45 24.62
C LEU A 190 3.60 16.62 23.33
N PHE A 191 4.41 17.04 22.37
CA PHE A 191 4.57 16.30 21.13
C PHE A 191 5.24 14.94 21.33
N THR A 192 6.21 14.85 22.25
CA THR A 192 6.84 13.59 22.64
C THR A 192 5.83 12.65 23.31
N ILE A 193 5.00 13.15 24.21
CA ILE A 193 3.92 12.36 24.83
C ILE A 193 2.97 11.82 23.76
N LEU A 194 2.55 12.67 22.80
CA LEU A 194 1.71 12.24 21.69
C LEU A 194 2.40 11.11 20.91
N LEU A 195 3.66 11.27 20.51
CA LEU A 195 4.42 10.22 19.82
C LEU A 195 4.48 8.91 20.59
N SER A 196 4.68 8.95 21.91
CA SER A 196 4.70 7.75 22.75
C SER A 196 3.38 6.98 22.70
N THR A 197 2.24 7.64 22.48
CA THR A 197 0.95 6.93 22.33
C THR A 197 0.89 6.05 21.09
N MET A 198 1.71 6.31 20.07
CA MET A 198 1.77 5.47 18.86
C MET A 198 2.40 4.10 19.12
N MET A 199 3.08 3.90 20.25
CA MET A 199 3.62 2.59 20.64
C MET A 199 2.53 1.64 21.15
N VAL A 200 1.37 2.19 21.56
CA VAL A 200 0.26 1.37 22.05
C VAL A 200 -0.63 0.96 20.86
N PRO A 201 -0.89 -0.34 20.66
CA PRO A 201 -1.77 -0.81 19.61
C PRO A 201 -3.20 -0.27 19.81
N GLY A 202 -3.82 0.24 18.74
CA GLY A 202 -5.14 0.85 18.80
C GLY A 202 -6.24 -0.12 19.25
N GLU A 203 -6.05 -1.41 18.98
CA GLU A 203 -6.97 -2.50 19.30
C GLU A 203 -7.17 -2.67 20.82
N VAL A 204 -6.16 -2.31 21.63
CA VAL A 204 -6.24 -2.39 23.10
C VAL A 204 -7.32 -1.46 23.66
N PHE A 205 -7.56 -0.34 22.98
CA PHE A 205 -8.52 0.67 23.43
C PHE A 205 -9.96 0.39 22.97
N ILE A 206 -10.21 -0.67 22.18
CA ILE A 206 -11.49 -0.84 21.50
C ILE A 206 -12.67 -0.98 22.47
N ILE A 207 -12.50 -1.77 23.54
CA ILE A 207 -13.54 -1.99 24.56
C ILE A 207 -13.79 -0.71 25.35
N THR A 208 -12.72 -0.02 25.75
CA THR A 208 -12.79 1.23 26.50
C THR A 208 -13.49 2.32 25.69
N ASN A 209 -13.14 2.45 24.41
CA ASN A 209 -13.75 3.39 23.49
C ASN A 209 -15.24 3.06 23.28
N TYR A 210 -15.59 1.78 23.11
CA TYR A 210 -16.98 1.34 23.02
C TYR A 210 -17.78 1.74 24.28
N GLY A 211 -17.22 1.48 25.46
CA GLY A 211 -17.82 1.90 26.72
C GLY A 211 -18.03 3.41 26.80
N THR A 212 -17.09 4.21 26.29
CA THR A 212 -17.22 5.67 26.23
C THR A 212 -18.33 6.11 25.29
N VAL A 213 -18.36 5.64 24.05
CA VAL A 213 -19.43 6.02 23.09
C VAL A 213 -20.80 5.51 23.54
N SER A 214 -20.86 4.38 24.23
CA SER A 214 -22.11 3.87 24.82
C SER A 214 -22.59 4.74 25.98
N ARG A 215 -21.70 5.21 26.87
CA ARG A 215 -22.03 6.18 27.92
C ARG A 215 -22.48 7.53 27.37
N LEU A 216 -21.92 7.95 26.24
CA LEU A 216 -22.36 9.16 25.52
C LEU A 216 -23.72 8.99 24.82
N GLY A 217 -24.32 7.80 24.86
CA GLY A 217 -25.59 7.52 24.20
C GLY A 217 -25.49 7.51 22.68
N TRP A 218 -24.30 7.30 22.11
CA TRP A 218 -24.13 7.21 20.66
C TRP A 218 -24.46 5.81 20.14
N VAL A 219 -24.33 4.79 21.00
CA VAL A 219 -24.55 3.38 20.66
C VAL A 219 -25.23 2.64 21.81
N GLY A 220 -25.93 1.55 21.48
CA GLY A 220 -26.52 0.61 22.44
C GLY A 220 -28.05 0.66 22.52
N ALA A 221 -28.62 -0.36 23.16
CA ALA A 221 -30.06 -0.63 23.21
C ALA A 221 -30.88 0.37 24.04
N ARG A 222 -30.25 1.31 24.73
CA ARG A 222 -30.93 2.33 25.56
C ARG A 222 -31.60 3.44 24.73
N LEU A 223 -31.30 3.50 23.44
CA LEU A 223 -31.92 4.44 22.51
C LEU A 223 -33.22 3.83 21.99
N ASN A 224 -34.33 4.54 22.13
CA ASN A 224 -35.64 4.08 21.62
C ASN A 224 -36.01 4.72 20.27
N ASP A 225 -35.36 5.84 19.91
CA ASP A 225 -35.60 6.56 18.66
C ASP A 225 -34.56 6.17 17.60
N ASP A 226 -35.05 5.65 16.46
CA ASP A 226 -34.20 5.22 15.35
C ASP A 226 -33.38 6.35 14.74
N THR A 227 -33.89 7.58 14.71
CA THR A 227 -33.16 8.76 14.22
C THR A 227 -31.97 9.05 15.12
N VAL A 228 -32.19 9.02 16.44
CA VAL A 228 -31.12 9.23 17.43
C VAL A 228 -30.06 8.13 17.33
N LYS A 229 -30.47 6.86 17.15
CA LYS A 229 -29.52 5.76 16.92
C LYS A 229 -28.68 5.98 15.68
N ILE A 230 -29.28 6.41 14.56
CA ILE A 230 -28.56 6.60 13.30
C ILE A 230 -27.53 7.72 13.46
N ILE A 231 -27.93 8.86 14.04
CA ILE A 231 -27.02 9.99 14.29
C ILE A 231 -25.90 9.56 15.23
N GLY A 232 -26.23 8.91 16.35
CA GLY A 232 -25.26 8.39 17.31
C GLY A 232 -24.27 7.43 16.65
N ASN A 233 -24.74 6.53 15.79
CA ASN A 233 -23.88 5.59 15.07
C ASN A 233 -22.87 6.31 14.17
N TYR A 234 -23.30 7.34 13.40
CA TYR A 234 -22.38 8.16 12.61
C TYR A 234 -21.35 8.89 13.49
N LEU A 235 -21.77 9.47 14.63
CA LEU A 235 -20.86 10.11 15.56
C LEU A 235 -19.82 9.13 16.11
N ALA A 236 -20.25 7.92 16.47
CA ALA A 236 -19.36 6.85 16.93
C ALA A 236 -18.40 6.34 15.86
N MET A 237 -18.78 6.40 14.57
CA MET A 237 -17.91 6.01 13.46
C MET A 237 -16.94 7.11 13.01
N ILE A 238 -17.28 8.38 13.22
CA ILE A 238 -16.51 9.52 12.70
C ILE A 238 -15.62 10.13 13.80
N LEU A 239 -16.22 10.59 14.90
CA LEU A 239 -15.54 11.45 15.87
C LEU A 239 -14.31 10.82 16.55
N PRO A 240 -14.30 9.53 16.94
CA PRO A 240 -13.11 8.93 17.55
C PRO A 240 -11.88 8.91 16.64
N PHE A 241 -12.05 9.03 15.32
CA PHE A 241 -10.99 8.83 14.32
C PHE A 241 -10.53 10.14 13.65
N ILE A 242 -11.07 11.30 14.06
CA ILE A 242 -10.65 12.59 13.50
C ILE A 242 -9.24 12.99 13.97
N GLY A 243 -8.75 12.44 15.08
CA GLY A 243 -7.40 12.66 15.57
C GLY A 243 -6.43 11.58 15.07
N SER A 244 -5.26 11.99 14.56
CA SER A 244 -4.17 11.05 14.25
C SER A 244 -2.81 11.64 14.59
N VAL A 245 -2.13 11.03 15.56
CA VAL A 245 -0.76 11.41 15.93
C VAL A 245 0.20 11.15 14.78
N PHE A 246 0.07 9.99 14.10
CA PHE A 246 0.92 9.65 12.97
C PHE A 246 0.82 10.68 11.85
N TYR A 247 -0.40 11.07 11.44
CA TYR A 247 -0.58 12.07 10.39
C TYR A 247 -0.15 13.46 10.84
N THR A 248 -0.37 13.82 12.10
CA THR A 248 0.13 15.07 12.70
C THR A 248 1.66 15.12 12.65
N PHE A 249 2.33 14.04 13.05
CA PHE A 249 3.77 13.92 12.97
C PHE A 249 4.26 14.04 11.53
N TYR A 250 3.66 13.27 10.61
CA TYR A 250 4.07 13.26 9.21
C TYR A 250 3.95 14.65 8.57
N LEU A 251 2.82 15.34 8.76
CA LEU A 251 2.65 16.70 8.24
C LEU A 251 3.55 17.72 8.95
N ARG A 252 3.78 17.57 10.26
CA ARG A 252 4.71 18.42 11.02
C ARG A 252 6.13 18.31 10.46
N GLN A 253 6.59 17.11 10.10
CA GLN A 253 7.92 16.95 9.49
C GLN A 253 8.01 17.69 8.15
N THR A 254 6.98 17.59 7.30
CA THR A 254 6.92 18.38 6.05
C THR A 254 6.92 19.88 6.32
N PHE A 255 6.16 20.35 7.30
CA PHE A 255 6.12 21.77 7.67
C PHE A 255 7.45 22.29 8.20
N LYS A 256 8.21 21.48 8.94
CA LYS A 256 9.54 21.84 9.46
C LYS A 256 10.63 21.95 8.38
N GLN A 257 10.43 21.37 7.19
CA GLN A 257 11.35 21.51 6.07
C GLN A 257 11.27 22.90 5.40
N VAL A 258 10.21 23.66 5.67
CA VAL A 258 10.08 25.03 5.17
C VAL A 258 10.97 25.94 6.04
N SER A 259 11.77 26.81 5.42
CA SER A 259 12.67 27.72 6.14
C SER A 259 11.88 28.66 7.07
N ASP A 260 12.44 28.92 8.26
CA ASP A 260 11.90 29.90 9.22
C ASP A 260 11.98 31.33 8.66
N GLU A 261 12.94 31.62 7.77
CA GLU A 261 13.08 32.92 7.11
C GLU A 261 11.83 33.32 6.34
N LEU A 262 11.17 32.36 5.68
CA LEU A 262 9.93 32.61 4.94
C LEU A 262 8.79 33.03 5.87
N TYR A 263 8.75 32.47 7.07
CA TYR A 263 7.77 32.85 8.09
C TYR A 263 8.07 34.24 8.65
N TYR A 264 9.32 34.56 8.95
CA TYR A 264 9.70 35.89 9.43
C TYR A 264 9.49 36.98 8.38
N ALA A 265 9.81 36.73 7.11
CA ALA A 265 9.53 37.65 6.02
C ALA A 265 8.03 37.94 5.90
N ALA A 266 7.18 36.90 5.94
CA ALA A 266 5.73 37.08 5.93
C ALA A 266 5.21 37.87 7.14
N LYS A 267 5.85 37.75 8.31
CA LYS A 267 5.51 38.54 9.50
C LYS A 267 5.88 40.02 9.36
N VAL A 268 7.01 40.33 8.72
CA VAL A 268 7.38 41.71 8.37
C VAL A 268 6.34 42.32 7.42
N ASP A 269 5.79 41.52 6.49
CA ASP A 269 4.69 41.91 5.60
C ASP A 269 3.30 41.97 6.29
N GLY A 270 3.24 41.82 7.62
CA GLY A 270 1.98 41.86 8.38
C GLY A 270 1.04 40.67 8.15
N VAL A 271 1.53 39.55 7.61
CA VAL A 271 0.72 38.36 7.35
C VAL A 271 0.43 37.60 8.65
N GLY A 272 -0.85 37.48 9.01
CA GLY A 272 -1.30 36.67 10.15
C GLY A 272 -1.09 35.16 9.94
N ASP A 273 -1.05 34.40 11.03
CA ASP A 273 -0.71 32.96 11.02
C ASP A 273 -1.64 32.09 10.18
N PHE A 274 -2.95 32.35 10.27
CA PHE A 274 -3.93 31.64 9.45
C PHE A 274 -3.70 31.91 7.96
N LYS A 275 -3.42 33.16 7.57
CA LYS A 275 -3.15 33.51 6.17
C LYS A 275 -1.85 32.85 5.70
N TYR A 276 -0.81 32.81 6.53
CA TYR A 276 0.44 32.08 6.24
C TYR A 276 0.19 30.58 6.06
N LEU A 277 -0.59 29.96 6.96
CA LEU A 277 -0.98 28.55 6.87
C LEU A 277 -1.66 28.23 5.53
N PHE A 278 -2.73 28.96 5.20
CA PHE A 278 -3.53 28.66 4.01
C PHE A 278 -2.84 29.04 2.69
N LYS A 279 -2.10 30.16 2.65
CA LYS A 279 -1.49 30.64 1.40
C LYS A 279 -0.09 30.12 1.13
N ILE A 280 0.65 29.65 2.14
CA ILE A 280 2.06 29.25 1.99
C ILE A 280 2.25 27.79 2.42
N MET A 281 1.91 27.46 3.67
CA MET A 281 2.22 26.13 4.22
C MET A 281 1.43 25.01 3.53
N ILE A 282 0.12 25.17 3.35
CA ILE A 282 -0.74 24.15 2.70
C ILE A 282 -0.32 23.90 1.24
N PRO A 283 -0.10 24.92 0.38
CA PRO A 283 0.38 24.69 -0.98
C PRO A 283 1.71 23.94 -1.05
N ILE A 284 2.67 24.26 -0.19
CA ILE A 284 3.96 23.57 -0.12
C ILE A 284 3.78 22.12 0.33
N ALA A 285 2.93 21.88 1.33
CA ALA A 285 2.68 20.54 1.88
C ALA A 285 1.61 19.74 1.12
N LYS A 286 1.06 20.26 0.01
CA LYS A 286 0.00 19.62 -0.77
C LYS A 286 0.27 18.14 -1.09
N PRO A 287 1.49 17.69 -1.48
CA PRO A 287 1.75 16.27 -1.70
C PRO A 287 1.57 15.41 -0.43
N THR A 288 1.96 15.94 0.72
CA THR A 288 1.82 15.26 2.03
C THR A 288 0.36 15.22 2.45
N ILE A 289 -0.37 16.33 2.31
CA ILE A 289 -1.80 16.41 2.61
C ILE A 289 -2.59 15.43 1.73
N ILE A 290 -2.32 15.36 0.43
CA ILE A 290 -2.93 14.37 -0.48
C ILE A 290 -2.65 12.95 0.01
N THR A 291 -1.42 12.66 0.42
CA THR A 291 -1.06 11.34 0.96
C THR A 291 -1.88 11.01 2.21
N ILE A 292 -1.99 11.96 3.15
CA ILE A 292 -2.79 11.81 4.38
C ILE A 292 -4.27 11.59 4.04
N THR A 293 -4.83 12.36 3.11
CA THR A 293 -6.22 12.20 2.64
C THR A 293 -6.45 10.79 2.10
N ILE A 294 -5.56 10.29 1.25
CA ILE A 294 -5.69 8.94 0.68
C ILE A 294 -5.60 7.88 1.77
N LEU A 295 -4.59 7.96 2.65
CA LEU A 295 -4.39 6.97 3.71
C LEU A 295 -5.55 6.97 4.71
N SER A 296 -6.07 8.14 5.06
CA SER A 296 -7.22 8.28 5.96
C SER A 296 -8.50 7.71 5.33
N LEU A 297 -8.75 7.99 4.05
CA LEU A 297 -9.91 7.45 3.34
C LEU A 297 -9.82 5.92 3.19
N MET A 298 -8.65 5.39 2.83
CA MET A 298 -8.41 3.96 2.75
C MET A 298 -8.59 3.28 4.11
N GLY A 299 -8.09 3.90 5.19
CA GLY A 299 -8.24 3.40 6.55
C GLY A 299 -9.72 3.30 6.96
N SER A 300 -10.51 4.34 6.66
CA SER A 300 -11.94 4.34 6.96
C SER A 300 -12.72 3.34 6.09
N TRP A 301 -12.36 3.19 4.81
CA TRP A 301 -12.98 2.22 3.92
C TRP A 301 -12.73 0.77 4.33
N ASN A 302 -11.52 0.48 4.83
CA ASN A 302 -11.12 -0.87 5.24
C ASN A 302 -11.50 -1.21 6.69
N ALA A 303 -12.07 -0.25 7.45
CA ALA A 303 -12.39 -0.46 8.85
C ALA A 303 -13.48 -1.53 9.01
N TYR A 304 -13.18 -2.62 9.72
CA TYR A 304 -14.13 -3.72 9.95
C TYR A 304 -14.50 -3.87 11.43
N ILE A 305 -13.48 -3.97 12.31
CA ILE A 305 -13.68 -4.34 13.71
C ILE A 305 -14.56 -3.33 14.43
N TRP A 306 -14.27 -2.03 14.29
CA TRP A 306 -15.05 -0.98 14.96
C TRP A 306 -16.49 -0.87 14.44
N PRO A 307 -16.76 -0.75 13.12
CA PRO A 307 -18.13 -0.77 12.60
C PRO A 307 -18.93 -1.98 13.07
N ASN A 308 -18.34 -3.18 13.03
CA ASN A 308 -19.00 -4.40 13.49
C ASN A 308 -19.39 -4.37 14.98
N LEU A 309 -18.68 -3.57 15.80
CA LEU A 309 -18.97 -3.42 17.22
C LEU A 309 -20.03 -2.33 17.49
N VAL A 310 -20.04 -1.23 16.74
CA VAL A 310 -20.90 -0.07 17.02
C VAL A 310 -22.22 -0.03 16.23
N THR A 311 -22.32 -0.81 15.14
CA THR A 311 -23.57 -0.90 14.36
C THR A 311 -24.55 -1.89 14.97
N ASP A 312 -25.83 -1.55 14.89
CA ASP A 312 -26.91 -2.49 15.19
C ASP A 312 -27.11 -3.48 14.03
N PHE A 313 -26.99 -4.78 14.31
CA PHE A 313 -27.24 -5.85 13.36
C PHE A 313 -28.71 -5.99 12.94
N GLN A 314 -29.64 -5.32 13.62
CA GLN A 314 -31.06 -5.30 13.22
C GLN A 314 -31.40 -4.08 12.37
N ASN A 315 -30.52 -3.07 12.33
CA ASN A 315 -30.75 -1.84 11.58
C ASN A 315 -29.78 -1.70 10.41
N TYR A 316 -30.20 -2.22 9.25
CA TYR A 316 -29.41 -2.20 8.04
C TYR A 316 -29.03 -0.79 7.54
N LYS A 317 -29.76 0.25 7.97
CA LYS A 317 -29.51 1.64 7.59
C LYS A 317 -28.20 2.18 8.20
N MET A 318 -27.61 1.47 9.16
CA MET A 318 -26.36 1.84 9.83
C MET A 318 -25.15 1.05 9.31
N TRP A 319 -25.36 0.04 8.46
CA TRP A 319 -24.25 -0.82 8.03
C TRP A 319 -23.31 -0.07 7.09
N LEU A 320 -22.02 -0.37 7.17
CA LEU A 320 -21.04 -0.06 6.15
C LEU A 320 -20.87 -1.27 5.24
N VAL A 321 -20.12 -1.13 4.15
CA VAL A 321 -19.88 -2.30 3.31
C VAL A 321 -18.99 -3.33 4.02
N SER A 322 -18.02 -2.87 4.82
CA SER A 322 -17.09 -3.73 5.53
C SER A 322 -17.79 -4.75 6.44
N ASN A 323 -18.72 -4.31 7.29
CA ASN A 323 -19.49 -5.18 8.18
C ASN A 323 -20.79 -5.69 7.53
N GLY A 324 -21.47 -4.85 6.75
CA GLY A 324 -22.78 -5.17 6.18
C GLY A 324 -22.74 -6.34 5.19
N LEU A 325 -21.65 -6.54 4.45
CA LEU A 325 -21.57 -7.67 3.50
C LEU A 325 -21.52 -9.00 4.26
N SER A 326 -20.73 -9.06 5.33
CA SER A 326 -20.70 -10.23 6.22
C SER A 326 -22.08 -10.47 6.86
N ASN A 327 -22.75 -9.41 7.31
CA ASN A 327 -24.05 -9.49 7.98
C ASN A 327 -25.18 -9.89 7.04
N ALA A 328 -25.21 -9.35 5.82
CA ALA A 328 -26.25 -9.62 4.83
C ALA A 328 -26.29 -11.10 4.41
N PHE A 329 -25.15 -11.80 4.48
CA PHE A 329 -25.08 -13.20 4.09
C PHE A 329 -25.09 -14.20 5.26
N ARG A 330 -24.92 -13.75 6.50
CA ARG A 330 -24.93 -14.63 7.69
C ARG A 330 -26.20 -15.50 7.74
N SER A 331 -27.38 -14.88 7.69
CA SER A 331 -28.66 -15.59 7.75
C SER A 331 -28.89 -16.52 6.55
N THR A 332 -28.42 -16.14 5.37
CA THR A 332 -28.65 -16.94 4.15
C THR A 332 -27.73 -18.16 4.10
N ILE A 333 -26.49 -18.03 4.57
CA ILE A 333 -25.56 -19.17 4.73
C ILE A 333 -26.11 -20.19 5.73
N GLU A 334 -26.64 -19.72 6.87
CA GLU A 334 -27.24 -20.57 7.89
C GLU A 334 -28.44 -21.37 7.37
N LEU A 335 -29.26 -20.76 6.50
CA LEU A 335 -30.49 -21.38 5.96
C LEU A 335 -30.27 -22.24 4.71
N THR A 336 -29.33 -21.88 3.85
CA THR A 336 -29.22 -22.45 2.48
C THR A 336 -27.84 -23.01 2.15
N GLY A 337 -26.88 -22.95 3.08
CA GLY A 337 -25.50 -23.39 2.89
C GLY A 337 -24.61 -22.36 2.16
N PRO A 338 -23.29 -22.50 2.27
CA PRO A 338 -22.34 -21.49 1.78
C PRO A 338 -22.32 -21.32 0.24
N GLY A 339 -22.77 -22.32 -0.53
CA GLY A 339 -22.74 -22.30 -2.00
C GLY A 339 -23.76 -21.37 -2.65
N ASN A 340 -24.92 -21.15 -2.02
CA ASN A 340 -26.06 -20.46 -2.64
C ASN A 340 -25.91 -18.93 -2.76
N VAL A 341 -24.98 -18.33 -2.00
CA VAL A 341 -24.77 -16.86 -1.98
C VAL A 341 -23.35 -16.43 -2.27
N LEU A 342 -22.44 -17.38 -2.56
CA LEU A 342 -21.04 -17.07 -2.79
C LEU A 342 -20.84 -16.19 -4.03
N ASN A 343 -21.62 -16.39 -5.11
CA ASN A 343 -21.60 -15.49 -6.27
C ASN A 343 -21.97 -14.04 -5.88
N GLN A 344 -22.98 -13.86 -5.04
CA GLN A 344 -23.41 -12.54 -4.54
C GLN A 344 -22.35 -11.90 -3.63
N GLN A 345 -21.72 -12.68 -2.76
CA GLN A 345 -20.59 -12.22 -1.94
C GLN A 345 -19.43 -11.74 -2.79
N MET A 346 -19.05 -12.51 -3.81
CA MET A 346 -17.96 -12.17 -4.72
C MET A 346 -18.31 -10.96 -5.57
N ALA A 347 -19.55 -10.84 -6.05
CA ALA A 347 -20.04 -9.67 -6.77
C ALA A 347 -19.99 -8.40 -5.89
N GLY A 348 -20.51 -8.47 -4.66
CA GLY A 348 -20.45 -7.36 -3.71
C GLY A 348 -19.01 -6.97 -3.38
N SER A 349 -18.14 -7.94 -3.10
CA SER A 349 -16.71 -7.71 -2.80
C SER A 349 -15.98 -7.06 -3.97
N LEU A 350 -16.28 -7.47 -5.20
CA LEU A 350 -15.70 -6.89 -6.41
C LEU A 350 -16.10 -5.42 -6.57
N ILE A 351 -17.38 -5.09 -6.43
CA ILE A 351 -17.86 -3.69 -6.54
C ILE A 351 -17.20 -2.80 -5.47
N VAL A 352 -16.97 -3.33 -4.27
CA VAL A 352 -16.35 -2.58 -3.16
C VAL A 352 -14.86 -2.38 -3.35
N THR A 353 -14.20 -3.34 -4.00
CA THR A 353 -12.78 -3.29 -4.30
C THR A 353 -12.47 -2.32 -5.45
N LEU A 354 -13.37 -2.18 -6.43
CA LEU A 354 -13.16 -1.36 -7.63
C LEU A 354 -12.83 0.11 -7.32
N PRO A 355 -13.58 0.85 -6.47
CA PRO A 355 -13.24 2.23 -6.10
C PRO A 355 -11.83 2.36 -5.52
N LEU A 356 -11.40 1.42 -4.67
CA LEU A 356 -10.07 1.43 -4.08
C LEU A 356 -8.98 1.28 -5.16
N LEU A 357 -9.18 0.36 -6.11
CA LEU A 357 -8.25 0.18 -7.22
C LEU A 357 -8.17 1.43 -8.10
N ILE A 358 -9.31 2.04 -8.42
CA ILE A 358 -9.38 3.27 -9.22
C ILE A 358 -8.62 4.40 -8.51
N VAL A 359 -8.88 4.61 -7.22
CA VAL A 359 -8.19 5.61 -6.39
C VAL A 359 -6.69 5.32 -6.36
N PHE A 360 -6.28 4.08 -6.10
CA PHE A 360 -4.87 3.69 -6.05
C PHE A 360 -4.18 3.94 -7.40
N PHE A 361 -4.70 3.44 -8.52
CA PHE A 361 -4.03 3.59 -9.81
C PHE A 361 -3.95 5.05 -10.27
N THR A 362 -4.97 5.85 -9.95
CA THR A 362 -5.00 7.29 -10.27
C THR A 362 -4.01 8.08 -9.39
N LEU A 363 -3.88 7.70 -8.11
CA LEU A 363 -3.14 8.48 -7.12
C LEU A 363 -1.77 7.91 -6.74
N LYS A 364 -1.38 6.72 -7.21
CA LYS A 364 -0.10 6.07 -6.88
C LYS A 364 1.12 6.96 -7.07
N LYS A 365 1.11 7.84 -8.08
CA LYS A 365 2.20 8.80 -8.32
C LYS A 365 2.40 9.78 -7.17
N TYR A 366 1.32 10.20 -6.50
CA TYR A 366 1.38 11.11 -5.36
C TYR A 366 1.85 10.39 -4.10
N ILE A 367 1.32 9.18 -3.86
CA ILE A 367 1.72 8.33 -2.74
C ILE A 367 3.24 8.06 -2.80
N MET A 368 3.74 7.63 -3.96
CA MET A 368 5.16 7.32 -4.16
C MET A 368 6.06 8.56 -3.99
N ARG A 369 5.63 9.75 -4.45
CA ARG A 369 6.40 10.99 -4.29
C ARG A 369 6.43 11.48 -2.85
N GLY A 370 5.36 11.26 -2.08
CA GLY A 370 5.28 11.63 -0.66
C GLY A 370 6.21 10.79 0.21
N VAL A 371 6.20 9.47 0.03
CA VAL A 371 6.98 8.53 0.86
C VAL A 371 8.49 8.60 0.59
N VAL A 372 8.90 8.84 -0.66
CA VAL A 372 10.32 8.81 -1.06
C VAL A 372 11.13 10.00 -0.54
N ARG A 373 10.51 11.14 -0.22
CA ARG A 373 11.24 12.33 0.30
C ARG A 373 11.82 12.14 1.71
N GLY A 374 11.37 11.13 2.47
CA GLY A 374 11.97 10.78 3.77
C GLY A 374 13.27 9.96 3.69
N GLY A 375 13.69 9.55 2.50
CA GLY A 375 14.78 8.59 2.29
C GLY A 375 15.85 9.05 1.30
N THR A 376 16.16 10.34 1.23
CA THR A 376 17.37 10.77 0.49
C THR A 376 18.60 10.51 1.35
N LYS A 377 19.41 9.53 0.94
CA LYS A 377 20.85 9.54 1.25
C LYS A 377 21.42 10.83 0.65
N GLY A 378 22.12 11.60 1.48
CA GLY A 378 23.03 12.65 1.02
C GLY A 378 24.15 12.09 0.16
#